data_AF-A0A7H0IHM0-F1
#
_entry.id   AF-A0A7H0IHM0-F1
#
_cell.length_a   1.000
_cell.length_b   1.000
_cell.length_c   1.000
_cell.angle_alpha   90.00
_cell.angle_beta   90.00
_cell.angle_gamma   90.00
#
_symmetry.space_group_name_H-M   'P 1'
#
loop_
_entity.id
_entity.type
_entity.pdbx_description
1 polymer ?
#
loop_
_entity_poly.entity_id
_entity_poly.type
_entity_poly.pdbx_seq_one_letter_code
_entity_poly.pdbx_strand_id
1 'polypeptide(L)'
;MTSMSRARVARRIAAGAAYGGGGIGLAGAAAVGLLLAEAQWARRHVENVTSARVPQADGVYGSVYAGVGAGVTTPSGLTASSGAAPGSGPAVSGSAVSGSASDSGPASASSSASSEGTASASGSAEPPLRLVLLGDSTAAGQGVHRASQTPGALLASGLAAVAERPVRLRNVALPGAQSDDLDRQVSLVLGAGEPVPDICVIIVGANDVTHRMPPTRSVRHLSAAVRRLRTAGAEVVVGTCPDLGTIEPVGQPLRWLARRASRQLAAAQTIGTVEQGGRTVSLGDLLGPEFEANPRELFGPDHYHPSAEGYATAAMAVLPTLCAALSLWPAEEDRPDTSRHEGFLPVARAAAEAAAEPGTEVTAALPTGPRGPWALLKRRRRRLPEPTGTP
;
A
#
# COMPACT_ATOMS: atom_id res chain seq x y z
N MET A 1 26.06 11.18 -48.07
CA MET A 1 26.82 9.92 -47.80
C MET A 1 25.86 8.85 -47.31
N THR A 2 25.02 8.39 -48.23
CA THR A 2 23.57 8.27 -48.05
C THR A 2 23.09 6.91 -48.58
N SER A 3 22.23 6.24 -47.80
CA SER A 3 21.35 5.11 -48.19
C SER A 3 22.00 3.77 -48.61
N MET A 4 23.04 3.75 -49.45
CA MET A 4 23.56 2.52 -50.07
C MET A 4 24.25 1.52 -49.10
N SER A 5 24.70 1.98 -47.93
CA SER A 5 25.41 1.14 -46.94
C SER A 5 24.44 0.24 -46.14
N ARG A 6 23.28 0.77 -45.74
CA ARG A 6 22.27 0.01 -44.95
C ARG A 6 21.62 -1.11 -45.76
N ALA A 7 21.42 -0.89 -47.05
CA ALA A 7 20.83 -1.88 -47.95
C ALA A 7 21.70 -3.14 -48.11
N ARG A 8 23.04 -3.01 -48.11
CA ARG A 8 23.95 -4.17 -48.21
C ARG A 8 24.05 -4.95 -46.89
N VAL A 9 23.99 -4.25 -45.75
CA VAL A 9 23.95 -4.89 -44.43
C VAL A 9 22.64 -5.67 -44.25
N ALA A 10 21.50 -5.07 -44.60
CA ALA A 10 20.20 -5.75 -44.59
C ALA A 10 20.19 -6.97 -45.54
N ARG A 11 20.78 -6.85 -46.73
CA ARG A 11 20.84 -7.95 -47.71
C ARG A 11 21.80 -9.08 -47.29
N ARG A 12 22.87 -8.79 -46.53
CA ARG A 12 23.75 -9.83 -45.92
C ARG A 12 23.11 -10.54 -44.75
N ILE A 13 22.32 -9.85 -43.92
CA ILE A 13 21.55 -10.47 -42.83
C ILE A 13 20.45 -11.37 -43.42
N ALA A 14 19.74 -10.90 -44.45
CA ALA A 14 18.74 -11.69 -45.16
C ALA A 14 19.35 -12.90 -45.90
N ALA A 15 20.52 -12.74 -46.53
CA ALA A 15 21.22 -13.85 -47.19
C ALA A 15 21.80 -14.86 -46.19
N GLY A 16 22.27 -14.41 -45.02
CA GLY A 16 22.71 -15.30 -43.94
C GLY A 16 21.56 -16.13 -43.34
N ALA A 17 20.35 -15.55 -43.27
CA ALA A 17 19.14 -16.26 -42.87
C ALA A 17 18.65 -17.27 -43.92
N ALA A 18 18.82 -16.96 -45.21
CA ALA A 18 18.37 -17.82 -46.31
C ALA A 18 19.27 -19.06 -46.54
N TYR A 19 20.58 -18.96 -46.31
CA TYR A 19 21.53 -20.03 -46.65
C TYR A 19 22.19 -20.74 -45.46
N GLY A 20 22.05 -20.24 -44.22
CA GLY A 20 22.66 -20.84 -43.02
C GLY A 20 21.71 -21.36 -41.95
N GLY A 21 20.41 -21.06 -42.01
CA GLY A 21 19.47 -21.37 -40.93
C GLY A 21 17.99 -21.35 -41.32
N GLY A 22 17.68 -21.65 -42.59
CA GLY A 22 16.40 -21.35 -43.25
C GLY A 22 15.13 -21.94 -42.63
N GLY A 23 15.20 -22.97 -41.78
CA GLY A 23 14.04 -23.48 -41.03
C GLY A 23 14.00 -23.00 -39.57
N ILE A 24 15.15 -23.01 -38.90
CA ILE A 24 15.28 -22.69 -37.47
C ILE A 24 15.09 -21.18 -37.22
N GLY A 25 15.61 -20.33 -38.11
CA GLY A 25 15.44 -18.87 -38.00
C GLY A 25 13.99 -18.43 -38.21
N LEU A 26 13.28 -19.05 -39.16
CA LEU A 26 11.86 -18.78 -39.41
C LEU A 26 10.97 -19.33 -38.31
N ALA A 27 11.22 -20.56 -37.84
CA ALA A 27 10.50 -21.15 -36.70
C ALA A 27 10.73 -20.34 -35.41
N GLY A 28 11.97 -19.89 -35.17
CA GLY A 28 12.30 -19.01 -34.05
C GLY A 28 11.59 -17.66 -34.12
N ALA A 29 11.56 -17.02 -35.31
CA ALA A 29 10.84 -15.77 -35.51
C ALA A 29 9.32 -15.94 -35.33
N ALA A 30 8.74 -17.04 -35.81
CA ALA A 30 7.32 -17.35 -35.63
C ALA A 30 6.97 -17.60 -34.16
N ALA A 31 7.81 -18.34 -33.42
CA ALA A 31 7.64 -18.56 -31.99
C ALA A 31 7.70 -17.25 -31.19
N VAL A 32 8.68 -16.39 -31.50
CA VAL A 32 8.76 -15.05 -30.89
C VAL A 32 7.53 -14.20 -31.24
N GLY A 33 7.06 -14.26 -32.48
CA GLY A 33 5.84 -13.58 -32.93
C GLY A 33 4.60 -14.02 -32.15
N LEU A 34 4.44 -15.33 -31.93
CA LEU A 34 3.34 -15.88 -31.14
C LEU A 34 3.41 -15.43 -29.68
N LEU A 35 4.58 -15.48 -29.05
CA LEU A 35 4.77 -15.00 -27.68
C LEU A 35 4.48 -13.50 -27.55
N LEU A 36 4.85 -12.69 -28.54
CA LEU A 36 4.51 -11.26 -28.55
C LEU A 36 3.00 -11.04 -28.72
N ALA A 37 2.33 -11.86 -29.54
CA ALA A 37 0.88 -11.81 -29.71
C ALA A 37 0.15 -12.21 -28.42
N GLU A 38 0.55 -13.29 -27.75
CA GLU A 38 0.01 -13.70 -26.45
C GLU A 38 0.24 -12.63 -25.38
N ALA A 39 1.45 -12.05 -25.31
CA ALA A 39 1.74 -10.97 -24.38
C ALA A 39 0.89 -9.72 -24.65
N GLN A 40 0.62 -9.39 -25.91
CA GLN A 40 -0.27 -8.28 -26.27
C GLN A 40 -1.74 -8.60 -25.95
N TRP A 41 -2.19 -9.83 -26.17
CA TRP A 41 -3.53 -10.28 -25.85
C TRP A 41 -3.78 -10.25 -24.34
N ALA A 42 -2.84 -10.76 -23.54
CA ALA A 42 -2.89 -10.72 -22.08
C ALA A 42 -2.96 -9.28 -21.55
N ARG A 43 -2.17 -8.36 -22.11
CA ARG A 43 -2.23 -6.92 -21.77
C ARG A 43 -3.60 -6.32 -22.03
N ARG A 44 -4.17 -6.54 -23.22
CA ARG A 44 -5.50 -6.00 -23.56
C ARG A 44 -6.61 -6.61 -22.68
N HIS A 45 -6.48 -7.87 -22.27
CA HIS A 45 -7.42 -8.48 -21.34
C HIS A 45 -7.35 -7.81 -19.97
N VAL A 46 -6.14 -7.57 -19.46
CA VAL A 46 -5.95 -6.83 -18.19
C VAL A 46 -6.50 -5.41 -18.30
N GLU A 47 -6.16 -4.68 -19.37
CA GLU A 47 -6.62 -3.29 -19.59
C GLU A 47 -8.14 -3.19 -19.78
N ASN A 48 -8.78 -4.10 -20.52
CA ASN A 48 -10.22 -4.01 -20.80
C ASN A 48 -11.13 -4.33 -19.61
N VAL A 49 -10.63 -5.03 -18.58
CA VAL A 49 -11.42 -5.32 -17.36
C VAL A 49 -11.36 -4.16 -16.34
N THR A 50 -10.55 -3.12 -16.60
CA THR A 50 -10.30 -2.02 -15.64
C THR A 50 -11.40 -0.96 -15.48
N SER A 51 -12.62 -1.16 -15.99
CA SER A 51 -13.68 -0.14 -15.94
C SER A 51 -14.44 -0.04 -14.60
N ALA A 52 -14.07 -0.81 -13.57
CA ALA A 52 -14.70 -0.72 -12.26
C ALA A 52 -14.23 0.52 -11.50
N ARG A 53 -15.17 1.40 -11.12
CA ARG A 53 -14.90 2.58 -10.28
C ARG A 53 -14.25 2.14 -8.97
N VAL A 54 -13.05 2.64 -8.68
CA VAL A 54 -12.35 2.42 -7.41
C VAL A 54 -13.13 3.11 -6.28
N PRO A 55 -13.43 2.42 -5.16
CA PRO A 55 -14.15 3.03 -4.05
C PRO A 55 -13.26 4.04 -3.30
N GLN A 56 -13.82 5.19 -2.94
CA GLN A 56 -13.10 6.22 -2.18
C GLN A 56 -13.04 5.83 -0.70
N ALA A 57 -11.82 5.67 -0.16
CA ALA A 57 -11.58 5.24 1.21
C ALA A 57 -11.07 6.36 2.14
N ASP A 58 -10.88 7.58 1.63
CA ASP A 58 -10.42 8.72 2.44
C ASP A 58 -11.35 8.96 3.62
N GLY A 59 -10.77 9.21 4.80
CA GLY A 59 -11.56 9.40 6.01
C GLY A 59 -10.76 9.20 7.29
N VAL A 60 -11.46 9.24 8.42
CA VAL A 60 -10.88 8.98 9.75
C VAL A 60 -11.36 7.61 10.23
N TYR A 61 -10.40 6.76 10.54
CA TYR A 61 -10.59 5.41 11.05
C TYR A 61 -10.28 5.38 12.56
N GLY A 62 -10.99 4.53 13.31
CA GLY A 62 -10.81 4.44 14.76
C GLY A 62 -11.30 5.67 15.53
N SER A 63 -12.41 6.28 15.10
CA SER A 63 -13.02 7.44 15.80
C SER A 63 -13.36 7.15 17.26
N VAL A 64 -13.60 5.89 17.62
CA VAL A 64 -13.78 5.43 19.00
C VAL A 64 -12.60 5.80 19.91
N TYR A 65 -11.40 5.91 19.36
CA TYR A 65 -10.19 6.28 20.10
C TYR A 65 -10.03 7.80 20.28
N ALA A 66 -10.83 8.62 19.60
CA ALA A 66 -10.76 10.08 19.73
C ALA A 66 -11.19 10.58 21.12
N GLY A 67 -11.83 9.73 21.93
CA GLY A 67 -12.33 10.08 23.27
C GLY A 67 -11.70 9.31 24.44
N VAL A 68 -10.80 8.33 24.21
CA VAL A 68 -10.29 7.44 25.27
C VAL A 68 -9.23 8.10 26.16
N GLY A 69 -8.77 9.31 25.81
CA GLY A 69 -8.00 10.18 26.71
C GLY A 69 -8.82 10.89 27.80
N ALA A 70 -10.15 10.79 27.76
CA ALA A 70 -11.02 11.27 28.85
C ALA A 70 -11.35 10.08 29.76
N GLY A 71 -10.94 10.19 31.03
CA GLY A 71 -10.98 9.12 32.02
C GLY A 71 -12.27 8.31 32.01
N VAL A 72 -12.08 6.99 32.14
CA VAL A 72 -13.15 6.05 32.49
C VAL A 72 -13.76 6.50 33.82
N THR A 73 -14.83 7.29 33.77
CA THR A 73 -15.85 7.26 34.82
C THR A 73 -16.75 6.08 34.50
N THR A 74 -16.54 4.99 35.24
CA THR A 74 -17.49 3.89 35.37
C THR A 74 -18.90 4.44 35.60
N PRO A 75 -19.91 4.09 34.78
CA PRO A 75 -21.28 4.40 35.12
C PRO A 75 -21.72 3.43 36.23
N SER A 76 -21.63 3.88 37.47
CA SER A 76 -22.37 3.29 38.58
C SER A 76 -23.85 3.65 38.40
N GLY A 77 -24.69 2.65 38.14
CA GLY A 77 -26.14 2.77 38.27
C GLY A 77 -26.95 2.43 37.02
N LEU A 78 -27.14 1.13 36.77
CA LEU A 78 -28.27 0.62 35.98
C LEU A 78 -29.16 -0.19 36.93
N THR A 79 -30.13 0.48 37.55
CA THR A 79 -31.36 -0.17 38.00
C THR A 79 -32.31 -0.23 36.81
N ALA A 80 -32.70 -1.46 36.45
CA ALA A 80 -33.68 -1.74 35.43
C ALA A 80 -35.07 -1.21 35.80
N SER A 81 -35.76 -0.61 34.84
CA SER A 81 -37.23 -0.62 34.82
C SER A 81 -37.76 -0.59 33.40
N SER A 82 -38.57 -1.62 33.11
CA SER A 82 -39.37 -1.85 31.93
C SER A 82 -40.31 -0.70 31.57
N GLY A 83 -40.68 -0.58 30.29
CA GLY A 83 -41.99 -0.02 29.94
C GLY A 83 -42.13 0.56 28.53
N ALA A 84 -42.66 -0.28 27.64
CA ALA A 84 -43.71 0.06 26.65
C ALA A 84 -43.54 1.27 25.69
N ALA A 85 -43.41 0.95 24.41
CA ALA A 85 -44.06 1.66 23.29
C ALA A 85 -45.61 1.53 23.43
N PRO A 86 -46.49 2.34 22.77
CA PRO A 86 -46.44 2.66 21.34
C PRO A 86 -46.96 4.08 20.95
N GLY A 87 -47.00 4.40 19.65
CA GLY A 87 -47.94 5.41 19.16
C GLY A 87 -47.50 6.26 17.97
N SER A 88 -47.78 5.76 16.77
CA SER A 88 -47.81 6.43 15.48
C SER A 88 -48.93 7.49 15.35
N GLY A 89 -48.69 8.60 14.66
CA GLY A 89 -49.74 9.46 14.07
C GLY A 89 -49.36 10.93 13.85
N PRO A 90 -49.90 11.63 12.84
CA PRO A 90 -49.07 12.41 11.92
C PRO A 90 -49.16 13.95 12.01
N ALA A 91 -48.34 14.56 11.17
CA ALA A 91 -48.12 15.99 10.90
C ALA A 91 -49.37 16.83 10.60
N VAL A 92 -49.30 18.10 11.01
CA VAL A 92 -50.06 19.20 10.40
C VAL A 92 -49.22 20.48 10.39
N SER A 93 -49.24 21.13 9.22
CA SER A 93 -48.57 22.37 8.84
C SER A 93 -49.13 23.63 9.51
N GLY A 94 -48.36 24.72 9.53
CA GLY A 94 -48.94 26.07 9.64
C GLY A 94 -47.95 27.18 10.02
N SER A 95 -47.57 27.99 9.03
CA SER A 95 -46.81 29.25 9.14
C SER A 95 -47.51 30.35 9.95
N ALA A 96 -46.71 31.22 10.60
CA ALA A 96 -46.81 32.69 10.63
C ALA A 96 -45.67 33.22 11.52
N VAL A 97 -44.68 33.97 11.04
CA VAL A 97 -44.66 35.42 10.68
C VAL A 97 -44.80 36.36 11.88
N SER A 98 -43.66 36.99 12.18
CA SER A 98 -43.42 38.42 12.52
C SER A 98 -43.84 39.02 13.87
N GLY A 99 -43.00 39.97 14.32
CA GLY A 99 -43.33 41.04 15.27
C GLY A 99 -42.49 40.99 16.54
N SER A 100 -41.25 41.47 16.52
CA SER A 100 -40.87 42.83 16.97
C SER A 100 -41.18 43.12 18.45
N ALA A 101 -40.14 43.13 19.28
CA ALA A 101 -40.14 43.89 20.52
C ALA A 101 -38.73 44.46 20.75
N SER A 102 -38.64 45.75 20.51
CA SER A 102 -37.72 46.71 21.10
C SER A 102 -37.62 46.53 22.61
N ASP A 103 -36.41 46.66 23.16
CA ASP A 103 -36.01 47.77 24.04
C ASP A 103 -34.75 47.33 24.83
N SER A 104 -33.67 48.09 24.73
CA SER A 104 -32.40 47.76 25.38
C SER A 104 -31.68 49.04 25.78
N GLY A 105 -31.73 49.34 27.07
CA GLY A 105 -31.02 50.44 27.72
C GLY A 105 -31.20 50.33 29.24
N PRO A 106 -30.26 50.86 30.04
CA PRO A 106 -29.26 50.01 30.69
C PRO A 106 -29.30 50.12 32.22
N ALA A 107 -28.77 49.11 32.94
CA ALA A 107 -28.32 49.32 34.32
C ALA A 107 -27.30 48.25 34.75
N SER A 108 -26.09 48.75 34.98
CA SER A 108 -24.99 48.17 35.73
C SER A 108 -25.39 47.69 37.13
N ALA A 109 -24.96 46.48 37.50
CA ALA A 109 -24.68 46.11 38.88
C ALA A 109 -23.60 45.03 38.92
N SER A 110 -22.50 45.39 39.55
CA SER A 110 -21.38 44.56 39.96
C SER A 110 -21.83 43.43 40.90
N SER A 111 -21.43 42.20 40.60
CA SER A 111 -21.24 41.18 41.63
C SER A 111 -19.99 40.36 41.32
N SER A 112 -19.00 40.54 42.19
CA SER A 112 -17.82 39.71 42.34
C SER A 112 -18.24 38.29 42.72
N ALA A 113 -18.16 37.37 41.76
CA ALA A 113 -18.13 35.95 42.03
C ALA A 113 -16.71 35.46 41.73
N SER A 114 -16.02 35.06 42.80
CA SER A 114 -14.75 34.36 42.76
C SER A 114 -14.87 33.15 41.83
N SER A 115 -14.37 33.27 40.61
CA SER A 115 -14.17 32.11 39.75
C SER A 115 -12.94 31.38 40.28
N GLU A 116 -13.16 30.40 41.14
CA GLU A 116 -12.30 29.23 41.22
C GLU A 116 -12.12 28.75 39.78
N GLY A 117 -10.96 29.09 39.21
CA GLY A 117 -10.54 28.61 37.92
C GLY A 117 -10.36 27.11 38.03
N THR A 118 -11.44 26.39 37.77
CA THR A 118 -11.40 25.01 37.31
C THR A 118 -10.37 24.99 36.19
N ALA A 119 -9.21 24.40 36.49
CA ALA A 119 -8.27 24.00 35.48
C ALA A 119 -9.05 23.10 34.52
N SER A 120 -9.47 23.69 33.40
CA SER A 120 -10.01 22.93 32.29
C SER A 120 -8.85 22.04 31.85
N ALA A 121 -8.86 20.81 32.37
CA ALA A 121 -8.12 19.72 31.78
C ALA A 121 -8.77 19.48 30.42
N SER A 122 -8.43 20.34 29.45
CA SER A 122 -8.57 20.03 28.05
C SER A 122 -7.65 18.85 27.82
N GLY A 123 -8.17 17.64 28.02
CA GLY A 123 -7.58 16.43 27.48
C GLY A 123 -7.57 16.62 25.97
N SER A 124 -6.51 17.25 25.46
CA SER A 124 -6.32 17.43 24.04
C SER A 124 -6.10 16.03 23.49
N ALA A 125 -7.18 15.43 22.98
CA ALA A 125 -7.11 14.19 22.23
C ALA A 125 -5.96 14.34 21.22
N GLU A 126 -5.00 13.43 21.30
CA GLU A 126 -3.81 13.47 20.45
C GLU A 126 -4.26 13.51 18.98
N PRO A 127 -3.65 14.36 18.12
CA PRO A 127 -4.09 14.47 16.75
C PRO A 127 -4.06 13.10 16.03
N PRO A 128 -5.04 12.84 15.13
CA PRO A 128 -5.05 11.61 14.36
C PRO A 128 -3.75 11.40 13.60
N LEU A 129 -3.25 10.16 13.60
CA LEU A 129 -2.13 9.76 12.75
C LEU A 129 -2.51 9.92 11.28
N ARG A 130 -1.58 10.39 10.45
CA ARG A 130 -1.77 10.66 9.03
C ARG A 130 -1.11 9.57 8.21
N LEU A 131 -1.94 8.71 7.63
CA LEU A 131 -1.52 7.65 6.71
C LEU A 131 -1.86 8.07 5.27
N VAL A 132 -0.88 8.02 4.37
CA VAL A 132 -1.09 8.31 2.96
C VAL A 132 -0.72 7.11 2.07
N LEU A 133 -1.61 6.74 1.15
CA LEU A 133 -1.31 5.78 0.08
C LEU A 133 -0.90 6.48 -1.22
N LEU A 134 0.16 5.98 -1.84
CA LEU A 134 0.65 6.37 -3.16
C LEU A 134 0.87 5.13 -4.02
N GLY A 135 0.80 5.30 -5.34
CA GLY A 135 1.18 4.27 -6.30
C GLY A 135 0.13 4.04 -7.38
N ASP A 136 -0.07 2.77 -7.72
CA ASP A 136 -0.89 2.32 -8.85
C ASP A 136 -2.29 1.83 -8.44
N SER A 137 -2.91 0.98 -9.26
CA SER A 137 -4.25 0.44 -9.01
C SER A 137 -4.32 -0.45 -7.77
N THR A 138 -3.23 -1.13 -7.40
CA THR A 138 -3.18 -1.92 -6.17
C THR A 138 -3.24 -1.01 -4.95
N ALA A 139 -2.46 0.09 -4.93
CA ALA A 139 -2.57 1.09 -3.86
C ALA A 139 -3.94 1.78 -3.84
N ALA A 140 -4.55 2.02 -5.00
CA ALA A 140 -5.87 2.62 -5.10
C ALA A 140 -6.98 1.72 -4.50
N GLY A 141 -6.78 0.40 -4.51
CA GLY A 141 -7.79 -0.58 -4.09
C GLY A 141 -8.70 -1.02 -5.23
N GLN A 142 -8.17 -1.11 -6.46
CA GLN A 142 -8.91 -1.66 -7.59
C GLN A 142 -9.20 -3.16 -7.38
N GLY A 143 -10.37 -3.63 -7.81
CA GLY A 143 -10.79 -5.03 -7.63
C GLY A 143 -11.78 -5.25 -6.49
N VAL A 144 -11.97 -4.27 -5.59
CA VAL A 144 -13.00 -4.31 -4.54
C VAL A 144 -14.11 -3.28 -4.76
N HIS A 145 -15.29 -3.56 -4.21
CA HIS A 145 -16.47 -2.70 -4.35
C HIS A 145 -16.75 -1.81 -3.14
N ARG A 146 -16.22 -2.15 -1.96
CA ARG A 146 -16.44 -1.39 -0.73
C ARG A 146 -15.16 -0.68 -0.30
N ALA A 147 -15.30 0.57 0.14
CA ALA A 147 -14.18 1.37 0.65
C ALA A 147 -13.43 0.67 1.79
N SER A 148 -14.15 -0.02 2.69
CA SER A 148 -13.58 -0.76 3.81
C SER A 148 -12.71 -1.96 3.42
N GLN A 149 -12.80 -2.42 2.17
CA GLN A 149 -12.02 -3.54 1.64
C GLN A 149 -10.75 -3.08 0.91
N THR A 150 -10.57 -1.76 0.76
CA THR A 150 -9.35 -1.22 0.14
C THR A 150 -8.14 -1.44 1.06
N PRO A 151 -6.92 -1.59 0.52
CA PRO A 151 -5.73 -1.75 1.33
C PRO A 151 -5.53 -0.55 2.28
N GLY A 152 -5.85 0.66 1.82
CA GLY A 152 -5.77 1.86 2.65
C GLY A 152 -6.68 1.78 3.87
N ALA A 153 -7.94 1.39 3.70
CA ALA A 153 -8.90 1.27 4.79
C ALA A 153 -8.51 0.17 5.79
N LEU A 154 -8.03 -0.97 5.28
CA LEU A 154 -7.57 -2.09 6.10
C LEU A 154 -6.35 -1.71 6.94
N LEU A 155 -5.36 -1.06 6.33
CA LEU A 155 -4.17 -0.56 7.02
C LEU A 155 -4.51 0.53 8.03
N ALA A 156 -5.37 1.49 7.67
CA ALA A 156 -5.81 2.55 8.58
C ALA A 156 -6.56 2.01 9.80
N SER A 157 -7.45 1.03 9.58
CA SER A 157 -8.21 0.39 10.66
C SER A 157 -7.30 -0.42 11.59
N GLY A 158 -6.40 -1.23 11.02
CA GLY A 158 -5.44 -2.01 11.80
C GLY A 158 -4.46 -1.12 12.58
N LEU A 159 -3.95 -0.06 11.95
CA LEU A 159 -3.06 0.89 12.59
C LEU A 159 -3.77 1.66 13.71
N ALA A 160 -5.02 2.07 13.50
CA ALA A 160 -5.81 2.74 14.54
C ALA A 160 -6.05 1.85 15.75
N ALA A 161 -6.30 0.56 15.52
CA ALA A 161 -6.48 -0.42 16.59
C ALA A 161 -5.19 -0.66 17.40
N VAL A 162 -4.03 -0.76 16.72
CA VAL A 162 -2.74 -0.97 17.41
C VAL A 162 -2.25 0.29 18.11
N ALA A 163 -2.43 1.46 17.50
CA ALA A 163 -2.01 2.74 18.07
C ALA A 163 -2.97 3.26 19.15
N GLU A 164 -4.16 2.66 19.29
CA GLU A 164 -5.29 3.18 20.07
C GLU A 164 -5.54 4.67 19.81
N ARG A 165 -5.40 5.07 18.54
CA ARG A 165 -5.45 6.46 18.07
C ARG A 165 -6.16 6.54 16.73
N PRO A 166 -6.98 7.58 16.49
CA PRO A 166 -7.60 7.74 15.18
C PRO A 166 -6.54 7.88 14.07
N VAL A 167 -6.83 7.31 12.89
CA VAL A 167 -5.97 7.42 11.70
C VAL A 167 -6.74 8.14 10.60
N ARG A 168 -6.24 9.28 10.14
CA ARG A 168 -6.71 9.96 8.93
C ARG A 168 -6.00 9.38 7.72
N LEU A 169 -6.76 8.68 6.89
CA LEU A 169 -6.30 8.11 5.62
C LEU A 169 -6.55 9.09 4.47
N ARG A 170 -5.55 9.23 3.61
CA ARG A 170 -5.68 9.87 2.29
C ARG A 170 -5.04 8.98 1.23
N ASN A 171 -5.73 8.74 0.12
CA ASN A 171 -5.21 7.97 -1.01
C ASN A 171 -5.01 8.88 -2.22
N VAL A 172 -3.76 9.01 -2.70
CA VAL A 172 -3.44 9.75 -3.93
C VAL A 172 -2.97 8.83 -5.06
N ALA A 173 -3.04 7.51 -4.86
CA ALA A 173 -2.71 6.53 -5.87
C ALA A 173 -3.64 6.66 -7.08
N LEU A 174 -3.09 6.37 -8.26
CA LEU A 174 -3.81 6.49 -9.52
C LEU A 174 -3.75 5.14 -10.26
N PRO A 175 -4.90 4.51 -10.55
CA PRO A 175 -4.94 3.34 -11.42
C PRO A 175 -4.19 3.56 -12.74
N GLY A 176 -3.36 2.60 -13.11
CA GLY A 176 -2.51 2.70 -14.31
C GLY A 176 -1.23 3.53 -14.14
N ALA A 177 -0.99 4.16 -12.99
CA ALA A 177 0.25 4.88 -12.74
C ALA A 177 1.47 3.94 -12.84
N GLN A 178 2.54 4.46 -13.45
CA GLN A 178 3.87 3.87 -13.39
C GLN A 178 4.73 4.68 -12.41
N SER A 179 5.95 4.21 -12.11
CA SER A 179 6.82 4.90 -11.14
C SER A 179 7.15 6.35 -11.50
N ASP A 180 7.07 6.77 -12.77
CA ASP A 180 7.30 8.16 -13.17
C ASP A 180 6.22 9.14 -12.69
N ASP A 181 5.00 8.68 -12.41
CA ASP A 181 3.91 9.48 -11.85
C ASP A 181 4.07 9.76 -10.34
N LEU A 182 4.97 9.03 -9.65
CA LEU A 182 5.18 9.22 -8.20
C LEU A 182 5.59 10.66 -7.85
N ASP A 183 6.29 11.36 -8.74
CA ASP A 183 6.71 12.75 -8.49
C ASP A 183 5.51 13.70 -8.37
N ARG A 184 4.48 13.49 -9.22
CA ARG A 184 3.21 14.21 -9.15
C ARG A 184 2.47 13.86 -7.86
N GLN A 185 2.38 12.57 -7.52
CA GLN A 185 1.68 12.13 -6.30
C GLN A 185 2.34 12.68 -5.03
N VAL A 186 3.67 12.61 -4.91
CA VAL A 186 4.41 13.22 -3.79
C VAL A 186 4.16 14.72 -3.71
N SER A 187 4.06 15.42 -4.84
CA SER A 187 3.76 16.85 -4.87
C SER A 187 2.34 17.17 -4.40
N LEU A 188 1.37 16.26 -4.60
CA LEU A 188 0.02 16.39 -4.04
C LEU A 188 0.00 16.16 -2.51
N VAL A 189 0.89 15.31 -2.01
CA VAL A 189 1.02 14.99 -0.58
C VAL A 189 1.73 16.11 0.18
N LEU A 190 2.83 16.62 -0.37
CA LEU A 190 3.64 17.68 0.21
C LEU A 190 3.24 19.08 -0.28
N GLY A 191 2.01 19.22 -0.80
CA GLY A 191 1.49 20.49 -1.30
C GLY A 191 1.41 21.57 -0.22
N ALA A 192 1.45 22.84 -0.62
CA ALA A 192 1.43 23.95 0.31
C ALA A 192 0.18 23.93 1.22
N GLY A 193 0.39 24.01 2.53
CA GLY A 193 -0.67 24.03 3.54
C GLY A 193 -1.13 22.66 4.05
N GLU A 194 -0.68 21.57 3.43
CA GLU A 194 -0.92 20.22 3.94
C GLU A 194 0.14 19.84 4.99
N PRO A 195 -0.26 19.34 6.17
CA PRO A 195 0.71 18.88 7.16
C PRO A 195 1.39 17.60 6.67
N VAL A 196 2.67 17.45 7.02
CA VAL A 196 3.46 16.26 6.67
C VAL A 196 2.77 15.00 7.21
N PRO A 197 2.63 13.93 6.40
CA PRO A 197 2.12 12.66 6.89
C PRO A 197 3.06 12.02 7.90
N ASP A 198 2.51 11.31 8.88
CA ASP A 198 3.33 10.50 9.80
C ASP A 198 3.93 9.31 9.06
N ILE A 199 3.15 8.70 8.15
CA ILE A 199 3.60 7.56 7.35
C ILE A 199 2.96 7.54 5.95
N CYS A 200 3.77 7.21 4.96
CA CYS A 200 3.37 6.97 3.58
C CYS A 200 3.61 5.51 3.21
N VAL A 201 2.65 4.92 2.51
CA VAL A 201 2.79 3.59 1.92
C VAL A 201 2.74 3.70 0.41
N ILE A 202 3.77 3.17 -0.27
CA ILE A 202 3.88 3.18 -1.73
C ILE A 202 3.73 1.75 -2.24
N ILE A 203 2.78 1.51 -3.15
CA ILE A 203 2.66 0.23 -3.86
C ILE A 203 2.64 0.53 -5.36
N VAL A 204 3.74 0.21 -6.04
CA VAL A 204 3.93 0.50 -7.47
C VAL A 204 4.90 -0.48 -8.09
N GLY A 205 4.71 -0.78 -9.37
CA GLY A 205 5.68 -1.54 -10.17
C GLY A 205 5.04 -2.58 -11.08
N ALA A 206 3.78 -2.96 -10.84
CA ALA A 206 3.06 -3.86 -11.74
C ALA A 206 2.98 -3.26 -13.15
N ASN A 207 2.62 -1.97 -13.25
CA ASN A 207 2.56 -1.26 -14.52
C ASN A 207 3.95 -1.02 -15.13
N ASP A 208 5.00 -0.87 -14.33
CA ASP A 208 6.37 -0.77 -14.83
C ASP A 208 6.79 -2.04 -15.58
N VAL A 209 6.48 -3.22 -15.04
CA VAL A 209 6.75 -4.50 -15.71
C VAL A 209 5.84 -4.67 -16.93
N THR A 210 4.54 -4.42 -16.80
CA THR A 210 3.57 -4.55 -17.89
C THR A 210 3.92 -3.62 -19.06
N HIS A 211 4.31 -2.38 -18.82
CA HIS A 211 4.71 -1.44 -19.87
C HIS A 211 6.21 -1.48 -20.22
N ARG A 212 6.98 -2.42 -19.64
CA ARG A 212 8.41 -2.63 -19.90
C ARG A 212 9.26 -1.39 -19.61
N MET A 213 8.94 -0.65 -18.55
CA MET A 213 9.81 0.41 -18.05
C MET A 213 11.16 -0.22 -17.63
N PRO A 214 12.31 0.37 -18.01
CA PRO A 214 13.60 -0.12 -17.54
C PRO A 214 13.66 -0.09 -16.00
N PRO A 215 14.09 -1.18 -15.33
CA PRO A 215 14.12 -1.25 -13.86
C PRO A 215 14.93 -0.11 -13.22
N THR A 216 16.03 0.29 -13.85
CA THR A 216 16.85 1.42 -13.38
C THR A 216 16.11 2.75 -13.40
N ARG A 217 15.23 2.96 -14.39
CA ARG A 217 14.36 4.14 -14.47
C ARG A 217 13.30 4.08 -13.38
N SER A 218 12.62 2.94 -13.25
CA SER A 218 11.60 2.69 -12.24
C SER A 218 12.12 2.98 -10.83
N VAL A 219 13.23 2.34 -10.45
CA VAL A 219 13.86 2.52 -9.14
C VAL A 219 14.34 3.94 -8.92
N ARG A 220 14.88 4.63 -9.94
CA ARG A 220 15.26 6.04 -9.80
C ARG A 220 14.08 6.93 -9.41
N HIS A 221 12.91 6.73 -10.02
CA HIS A 221 11.71 7.49 -9.67
C HIS A 221 11.21 7.15 -8.26
N LEU A 222 11.19 5.85 -7.91
CA LEU A 222 10.84 5.41 -6.56
C LEU A 222 11.78 5.99 -5.50
N SER A 223 13.10 5.87 -5.67
CA SER A 223 14.09 6.42 -4.73
C SER A 223 13.97 7.94 -4.59
N ALA A 224 13.66 8.66 -5.67
CA ALA A 224 13.42 10.09 -5.60
C ALA A 224 12.16 10.42 -4.76
N ALA A 225 11.08 9.66 -4.94
CA ALA A 225 9.85 9.82 -4.16
C ALA A 225 10.07 9.52 -2.67
N VAL A 226 10.70 8.37 -2.35
CA VAL A 226 11.06 7.98 -0.98
C VAL A 226 11.93 9.06 -0.33
N ARG A 227 12.98 9.51 -1.01
CA ARG A 227 13.87 10.56 -0.51
C ARG A 227 13.11 11.84 -0.18
N ARG A 228 12.23 12.31 -1.08
CA ARG A 228 11.44 13.54 -0.87
C ARG A 228 10.54 13.42 0.36
N LEU A 229 9.85 12.28 0.52
CA LEU A 229 8.97 12.02 1.67
C LEU A 229 9.75 11.90 2.99
N ARG A 230 10.86 11.15 3.01
CA ARG A 230 11.74 11.03 4.19
C ARG A 230 12.37 12.37 4.57
N THR A 231 12.78 13.17 3.59
CA THR A 231 13.32 14.53 3.82
C THR A 231 12.27 15.47 4.42
N ALA A 232 11.00 15.29 4.06
CA ALA A 232 9.91 16.06 4.66
C ALA A 232 9.57 15.60 6.10
N GLY A 233 10.05 14.43 6.53
CA GLY A 233 9.85 13.88 7.88
C GLY A 233 8.84 12.73 7.97
N ALA A 234 8.24 12.31 6.85
CA ALA A 234 7.31 11.17 6.85
C ALA A 234 8.07 9.84 6.92
N GLU A 235 7.57 8.84 7.65
CA GLU A 235 7.99 7.45 7.49
C GLU A 235 7.52 6.91 6.14
N VAL A 236 8.30 6.01 5.53
CA VAL A 236 7.96 5.46 4.19
C VAL A 236 8.11 3.95 4.20
N VAL A 237 7.03 3.26 3.84
CA VAL A 237 7.00 1.81 3.64
C VAL A 237 6.61 1.51 2.19
N VAL A 238 7.44 0.74 1.49
CA VAL A 238 7.18 0.34 0.10
C VAL A 238 6.75 -1.11 0.07
N GLY A 239 5.53 -1.36 -0.42
CA GLY A 239 5.13 -2.68 -0.88
C GLY A 239 5.76 -2.93 -2.25
N THR A 240 6.74 -3.83 -2.33
CA THR A 240 7.48 -4.04 -3.58
C THR A 240 6.61 -4.66 -4.67
N CYS A 241 7.07 -4.57 -5.92
CA CYS A 241 6.39 -5.13 -7.08
C CYS A 241 5.92 -6.57 -6.82
N PRO A 242 4.61 -6.87 -6.99
CA PRO A 242 4.10 -8.22 -6.85
C PRO A 242 4.63 -9.13 -7.96
N ASP A 243 4.60 -10.43 -7.71
CA ASP A 243 5.00 -11.46 -8.67
C ASP A 243 3.91 -11.60 -9.75
N LEU A 244 4.10 -10.97 -10.91
CA LEU A 244 3.12 -11.03 -12.01
C LEU A 244 3.05 -12.41 -12.68
N GLY A 245 3.93 -13.35 -12.31
CA GLY A 245 3.83 -14.74 -12.74
C GLY A 245 2.74 -15.54 -12.04
N THR A 246 2.08 -15.00 -11.02
CA THR A 246 0.92 -15.65 -10.37
C THR A 246 -0.40 -15.35 -11.09
N ILE A 247 -0.40 -14.42 -12.04
CA ILE A 247 -1.58 -13.99 -12.79
C ILE A 247 -2.00 -15.11 -13.77
N GLU A 248 -3.20 -15.66 -13.56
CA GLU A 248 -3.76 -16.80 -14.31
C GLU A 248 -3.77 -16.63 -15.84
N PRO A 249 -4.13 -15.46 -16.43
CA PRO A 249 -4.21 -15.31 -17.89
C PRO A 249 -2.86 -15.42 -18.63
N VAL A 250 -1.72 -15.52 -17.93
CA VAL A 250 -0.39 -15.62 -18.56
C VAL A 250 0.07 -17.08 -18.63
N GLY A 251 0.19 -17.62 -19.84
CA GLY A 251 0.74 -18.95 -20.12
C GLY A 251 2.28 -19.04 -20.00
N GLN A 252 2.81 -20.26 -19.99
CA GLN A 252 4.26 -20.48 -20.14
C GLN A 252 4.67 -20.26 -21.60
N PRO A 253 5.86 -19.67 -21.89
CA PRO A 253 6.95 -19.26 -20.99
C PRO A 253 6.83 -17.82 -20.45
N LEU A 254 5.83 -17.05 -20.86
CA LEU A 254 5.65 -15.65 -20.47
C LEU A 254 5.49 -15.49 -18.95
N ARG A 255 4.85 -16.47 -18.31
CA ARG A 255 4.70 -16.52 -16.85
C ARG A 255 6.05 -16.53 -16.13
N TRP A 256 7.01 -17.34 -16.60
CA TRP A 256 8.35 -17.39 -16.04
C TRP A 256 9.10 -16.06 -16.24
N LEU A 257 8.97 -15.45 -17.42
CA LEU A 257 9.57 -14.15 -17.70
C LEU A 257 8.99 -13.03 -16.83
N ALA A 258 7.67 -13.02 -16.64
CA ALA A 258 6.97 -12.07 -15.78
C ALA A 258 7.43 -12.21 -14.32
N ARG A 259 7.45 -13.44 -13.78
CA ARG A 259 7.98 -13.73 -12.44
C ARG A 259 9.41 -13.23 -12.26
N ARG A 260 10.29 -13.53 -13.22
CA ARG A 260 11.68 -13.09 -13.17
C ARG A 260 11.80 -11.56 -13.20
N ALA A 261 11.08 -10.89 -14.09
CA ALA A 261 11.11 -9.44 -14.21
C ALA A 261 10.57 -8.75 -12.95
N SER A 262 9.44 -9.23 -12.40
CA SER A 262 8.86 -8.73 -11.16
C SER A 262 9.81 -8.89 -9.98
N ARG A 263 10.42 -10.06 -9.79
CA ARG A 263 11.36 -10.30 -8.68
C ARG A 263 12.64 -9.46 -8.81
N GLN A 264 13.14 -9.29 -10.04
CA GLN A 264 14.28 -8.39 -10.29
C GLN A 264 13.94 -6.94 -9.95
N LEU A 265 12.75 -6.47 -10.34
CA LEU A 265 12.29 -5.14 -9.98
C LEU A 265 12.11 -4.99 -8.46
N ALA A 266 11.46 -5.95 -7.80
CA ALA A 266 11.25 -5.93 -6.35
C ALA A 266 12.57 -5.84 -5.57
N ALA A 267 13.57 -6.65 -5.94
CA ALA A 267 14.90 -6.58 -5.31
C ALA A 267 15.55 -5.19 -5.50
N ALA A 268 15.44 -4.63 -6.72
CA ALA A 268 16.00 -3.31 -7.00
C ALA A 268 15.26 -2.18 -6.26
N GLN A 269 13.93 -2.31 -6.08
CA GLN A 269 13.11 -1.40 -5.27
C GLN A 269 13.49 -1.48 -3.79
N THR A 270 13.77 -2.66 -3.25
CA THR A 270 14.27 -2.82 -1.87
C THR A 270 15.57 -2.06 -1.65
N ILE A 271 16.57 -2.27 -2.52
CA ILE A 271 17.85 -1.55 -2.43
C ILE A 271 17.62 -0.04 -2.48
N GLY A 272 16.94 0.43 -3.52
CA GLY A 272 16.72 1.87 -3.75
C GLY A 272 15.85 2.55 -2.69
N THR A 273 15.01 1.81 -1.94
CA THR A 273 14.19 2.35 -0.85
C THR A 273 14.96 2.42 0.46
N VAL A 274 15.65 1.32 0.81
CA VAL A 274 16.42 1.20 2.05
C VAL A 274 17.56 2.22 2.08
N GLU A 275 18.23 2.45 0.95
CA GLU A 275 19.27 3.48 0.82
C GLU A 275 18.76 4.90 1.08
N GLN A 276 17.46 5.16 0.91
CA GLN A 276 16.84 6.46 1.19
C GLN A 276 16.20 6.52 2.58
N GLY A 277 16.42 5.50 3.43
CA GLY A 277 15.90 5.44 4.79
C GLY A 277 14.43 5.03 4.89
N GLY A 278 13.85 4.45 3.84
CA GLY A 278 12.55 3.80 3.88
C GLY A 278 12.65 2.32 4.25
N ARG A 279 11.51 1.69 4.48
CA ARG A 279 11.39 0.22 4.70
C ARG A 279 10.68 -0.43 3.52
N THR A 280 10.95 -1.69 3.25
CA THR A 280 10.20 -2.45 2.23
C THR A 280 9.56 -3.68 2.80
N VAL A 281 8.38 -4.01 2.30
CA VAL A 281 7.69 -5.28 2.53
C VAL A 281 7.55 -5.98 1.19
N SER A 282 8.05 -7.21 1.11
CA SER A 282 7.86 -8.03 -0.08
C SER A 282 6.40 -8.44 -0.19
N LEU A 283 5.72 -7.90 -1.21
CA LEU A 283 4.39 -8.37 -1.62
C LEU A 283 4.48 -9.51 -2.64
N GLY A 284 5.69 -9.98 -2.98
CA GLY A 284 5.88 -11.14 -3.87
C GLY A 284 5.08 -12.33 -3.34
N ASP A 285 4.39 -13.06 -4.21
CA ASP A 285 3.33 -14.04 -3.91
C ASP A 285 2.45 -13.62 -2.72
N LEU A 286 1.51 -12.68 -2.88
CA LEU A 286 0.70 -12.08 -1.81
C LEU A 286 0.06 -13.05 -0.77
N LEU A 287 0.11 -14.38 -0.94
CA LEU A 287 -0.23 -15.47 0.00
C LEU A 287 0.67 -16.74 -0.13
N GLY A 288 1.91 -16.69 -0.60
CA GLY A 288 2.77 -17.90 -0.63
C GLY A 288 2.10 -19.11 -1.33
N PRO A 289 2.28 -20.36 -0.86
CA PRO A 289 1.64 -21.55 -1.45
C PRO A 289 0.11 -21.47 -1.49
N GLU A 290 -0.52 -20.72 -0.58
CA GLU A 290 -1.98 -20.56 -0.50
C GLU A 290 -2.51 -19.72 -1.67
N PHE A 291 -1.75 -18.73 -2.18
CA PHE A 291 -2.11 -17.97 -3.38
C PHE A 291 -1.99 -18.81 -4.66
N GLU A 292 -0.97 -19.67 -4.72
CA GLU A 292 -0.83 -20.63 -5.84
C GLU A 292 -1.87 -21.76 -5.75
N ALA A 293 -2.30 -22.13 -4.54
CA ALA A 293 -3.35 -23.13 -4.31
C ALA A 293 -4.77 -22.59 -4.58
N ASN A 294 -5.06 -21.35 -4.19
CA ASN A 294 -6.40 -20.73 -4.27
C ASN A 294 -6.43 -19.39 -5.04
N PRO A 295 -5.89 -19.31 -6.27
CA PRO A 295 -5.81 -18.03 -7.01
C PRO A 295 -7.17 -17.37 -7.26
N ARG A 296 -8.24 -18.16 -7.36
CA ARG A 296 -9.62 -17.69 -7.62
C ARG A 296 -10.29 -16.98 -6.44
N GLU A 297 -9.83 -17.21 -5.22
CA GLU A 297 -10.38 -16.56 -4.01
C GLU A 297 -9.68 -15.22 -3.74
N LEU A 298 -8.45 -15.10 -4.23
CA LEU A 298 -7.51 -14.06 -3.82
C LEU A 298 -7.29 -12.99 -4.90
N PHE A 299 -7.65 -13.30 -6.15
CA PHE A 299 -7.88 -12.32 -7.19
C PHE A 299 -9.37 -11.99 -7.32
N GLY A 300 -9.66 -10.75 -7.70
CA GLY A 300 -10.99 -10.34 -8.08
C GLY A 300 -11.45 -11.02 -9.37
N PRO A 301 -12.68 -10.72 -9.83
CA PRO A 301 -13.24 -11.30 -11.06
C PRO A 301 -12.42 -11.04 -12.33
N ASP A 302 -11.47 -10.10 -12.27
CA ASP A 302 -10.58 -9.74 -13.36
C ASP A 302 -9.31 -10.60 -13.44
N HIS A 303 -9.12 -11.53 -12.48
CA HIS A 303 -7.96 -12.41 -12.38
C HIS A 303 -6.61 -11.67 -12.38
N TYR A 304 -6.62 -10.39 -11.98
CA TYR A 304 -5.44 -9.51 -12.01
C TYR A 304 -5.30 -8.71 -10.73
N HIS A 305 -6.36 -8.03 -10.28
CA HIS A 305 -6.31 -7.24 -9.06
C HIS A 305 -6.67 -8.11 -7.85
N PRO A 306 -6.10 -7.83 -6.66
CA PRO A 306 -6.45 -8.56 -5.46
C PRO A 306 -7.96 -8.48 -5.14
N SER A 307 -8.51 -9.59 -4.64
CA SER A 307 -9.85 -9.63 -4.03
C SER A 307 -9.83 -8.92 -2.67
N ALA A 308 -10.98 -8.84 -2.01
CA ALA A 308 -11.05 -8.33 -0.64
C ALA A 308 -10.16 -9.15 0.32
N GLU A 309 -10.05 -10.46 0.13
CA GLU A 309 -9.20 -11.33 0.92
C GLU A 309 -7.71 -11.18 0.54
N GLY A 310 -7.42 -11.02 -0.76
CA GLY A 310 -6.08 -10.68 -1.23
C GLY A 310 -5.56 -9.38 -0.60
N TYR A 311 -6.40 -8.33 -0.56
CA TYR A 311 -6.06 -7.08 0.12
C TYR A 311 -5.95 -7.20 1.64
N ALA A 312 -6.81 -8.00 2.29
CA ALA A 312 -6.69 -8.29 3.72
C ALA A 312 -5.33 -8.92 4.04
N THR A 313 -4.87 -9.85 3.22
CA THR A 313 -3.56 -10.47 3.42
C THR A 313 -2.41 -9.52 3.16
N ALA A 314 -2.48 -8.73 2.08
CA ALA A 314 -1.51 -7.67 1.82
C ALA A 314 -1.39 -6.72 3.01
N ALA A 315 -2.53 -6.30 3.57
CA ALA A 315 -2.57 -5.41 4.72
C ALA A 315 -1.97 -6.08 5.97
N MET A 316 -2.27 -7.35 6.24
CA MET A 316 -1.69 -8.10 7.37
C MET A 316 -0.16 -8.25 7.26
N ALA A 317 0.39 -8.36 6.05
CA ALA A 317 1.84 -8.42 5.84
C ALA A 317 2.51 -7.05 6.07
N VAL A 318 1.85 -5.96 5.67
CA VAL A 318 2.40 -4.60 5.74
C VAL A 318 2.24 -3.97 7.14
N LEU A 319 1.13 -4.23 7.83
CA LEU A 319 0.78 -3.60 9.11
C LEU A 319 1.89 -3.70 10.18
N PRO A 320 2.53 -4.87 10.43
CA PRO A 320 3.70 -4.98 11.30
C PRO A 320 4.79 -3.94 11.05
N THR A 321 5.08 -3.69 9.76
CA THR A 321 6.13 -2.75 9.35
C THR A 321 5.70 -1.31 9.58
N LEU A 322 4.41 -0.99 9.42
CA LEU A 322 3.89 0.34 9.78
C LEU A 322 4.02 0.61 11.27
N CYS A 323 3.63 -0.36 12.10
CA CYS A 323 3.73 -0.25 13.56
C CYS A 323 5.19 -0.08 14.00
N ALA A 324 6.11 -0.86 13.42
CA ALA A 324 7.53 -0.74 13.71
C ALA A 324 8.16 0.57 13.20
N ALA A 325 7.70 1.11 12.07
CA ALA A 325 8.14 2.41 11.56
C ALA A 325 7.72 3.57 12.48
N LEU A 326 6.51 3.47 13.03
CA LEU A 326 5.95 4.45 13.97
C LEU A 326 6.33 4.18 15.44
N SER A 327 7.22 3.20 15.70
CA SER A 327 7.67 2.83 17.05
C SER A 327 6.53 2.47 18.01
N LEU A 328 5.48 1.82 17.51
CA LEU A 328 4.32 1.40 18.30
C LEU A 328 4.54 0.07 19.06
N TRP A 329 5.68 -0.59 18.85
CA TRP A 329 6.02 -1.85 19.51
C TRP A 329 7.16 -1.68 20.53
N PRO A 330 7.20 -2.51 21.60
CA PRO A 330 8.30 -2.50 22.55
C PRO A 330 9.63 -2.81 21.88
N ALA A 331 10.71 -2.17 22.32
CA ALA A 331 12.04 -2.30 21.73
C ALA A 331 12.59 -3.74 21.75
N GLU A 332 12.10 -4.62 22.63
CA GLU A 332 12.50 -6.04 22.66
C GLU A 332 12.02 -6.86 21.45
N GLU A 333 10.86 -6.53 20.86
CA GLU A 333 10.32 -7.20 19.66
C GLU A 333 11.07 -6.80 18.38
N ASP A 334 12.01 -5.85 18.49
CA ASP A 334 12.82 -5.38 17.38
C ASP A 334 14.13 -6.17 17.17
N ARG A 335 14.46 -7.12 18.06
CA ARG A 335 15.62 -8.02 17.90
C ARG A 335 15.34 -9.11 16.85
N PRO A 336 16.29 -9.39 15.93
CA PRO A 336 16.12 -10.45 14.93
C PRO A 336 16.02 -11.82 15.59
N ASP A 337 15.00 -12.59 15.20
CA ASP A 337 14.83 -13.99 15.59
C ASP A 337 15.58 -14.90 14.61
N THR A 338 16.73 -15.42 15.03
CA THR A 338 17.55 -16.33 14.21
C THR A 338 16.82 -17.61 13.84
N SER A 339 15.83 -18.05 14.63
CA SER A 339 15.02 -19.25 14.32
C SER A 339 14.11 -19.04 13.10
N ARG A 340 13.80 -17.77 12.78
CA ARG A 340 13.03 -17.35 11.60
C ARG A 340 13.92 -16.93 10.43
N HIS A 341 15.22 -17.23 10.48
CA HIS A 341 16.19 -16.76 9.49
C HIS A 341 16.18 -15.22 9.34
N GLU A 342 15.89 -14.51 10.43
CA GLU A 342 16.05 -13.05 10.50
C GLU A 342 17.49 -12.71 10.82
N GLY A 343 17.96 -11.57 10.32
CA GLY A 343 19.32 -11.16 10.61
C GLY A 343 19.80 -9.98 9.78
N PHE A 344 21.03 -9.59 10.08
CA PHE A 344 21.74 -8.55 9.37
C PHE A 344 22.41 -9.17 8.14
N LEU A 345 22.09 -8.64 6.96
CA LEU A 345 22.65 -9.07 5.68
C LEU A 345 23.11 -7.84 4.88
N PRO A 346 24.06 -7.97 3.94
CA PRO A 346 24.28 -6.94 2.94
C PRO A 346 22.98 -6.62 2.21
N VAL A 347 22.67 -5.34 1.95
CA VAL A 347 21.36 -4.93 1.39
C VAL A 347 21.01 -5.70 0.12
N ALA A 348 21.96 -5.91 -0.79
CA ALA A 348 21.72 -6.65 -2.03
C ALA A 348 21.29 -8.11 -1.79
N ARG A 349 21.81 -8.76 -0.75
CA ARG A 349 21.42 -10.13 -0.38
C ARG A 349 20.06 -10.14 0.31
N ALA A 350 19.83 -9.22 1.25
CA ALA A 350 18.52 -9.05 1.89
C ALA A 350 17.42 -8.79 0.84
N ALA A 351 17.71 -7.97 -0.18
CA ALA A 351 16.80 -7.67 -1.27
C ALA A 351 16.50 -8.89 -2.15
N ALA A 352 17.51 -9.70 -2.48
CA ALA A 352 17.33 -10.93 -3.24
C ALA A 352 16.50 -11.97 -2.47
N GLU A 353 16.77 -12.15 -1.18
CA GLU A 353 16.00 -13.05 -0.30
C GLU A 353 14.56 -12.53 -0.12
N ALA A 354 14.36 -11.24 0.14
CA ALA A 354 13.02 -10.65 0.25
C ALA A 354 12.22 -10.76 -1.07
N ALA A 355 12.84 -10.58 -2.23
CA ALA A 355 12.18 -10.79 -3.52
C ALA A 355 11.84 -12.27 -3.80
N ALA A 356 12.49 -13.20 -3.10
CA ALA A 356 12.16 -14.62 -3.14
C ALA A 356 10.98 -14.96 -2.22
N GLU A 357 10.84 -14.25 -1.09
CA GLU A 357 10.01 -14.68 0.04
C GLU A 357 8.96 -13.64 0.48
N PRO A 358 7.66 -13.96 0.35
CA PRO A 358 6.54 -13.07 0.71
C PRO A 358 6.54 -12.63 2.18
N GLY A 359 6.13 -11.37 2.43
CA GLY A 359 5.99 -10.83 3.79
C GLY A 359 7.31 -10.55 4.50
N THR A 360 8.43 -10.61 3.78
CA THR A 360 9.75 -10.24 4.28
C THR A 360 9.87 -8.72 4.36
N GLU A 361 10.14 -8.20 5.56
CA GLU A 361 10.48 -6.79 5.82
C GLU A 361 11.99 -6.61 5.68
N VAL A 362 12.40 -5.55 5.00
CA VAL A 362 13.81 -5.12 4.92
C VAL A 362 13.90 -3.65 5.32
N THR A 363 14.79 -3.37 6.28
CA THR A 363 15.07 -2.02 6.77
C THR A 363 16.58 -1.79 6.85
N ALA A 364 17.02 -0.53 6.79
CA ALA A 364 18.44 -0.20 6.93
C ALA A 364 18.95 -0.60 8.32
N ALA A 365 20.14 -1.20 8.36
CA ALA A 365 20.84 -1.49 9.60
C ALA A 365 22.10 -0.64 9.70
N LEU A 366 22.24 0.08 10.81
CA LEU A 366 23.48 0.76 11.18
C LEU A 366 24.31 -0.16 12.09
N PRO A 367 25.65 -0.19 11.94
CA PRO A 367 26.46 0.55 10.98
C PRO A 367 26.61 -0.14 9.61
N THR A 368 26.95 0.65 8.58
CA THR A 368 27.37 0.11 7.27
C THR A 368 28.71 -0.61 7.40
N GLY A 369 28.71 -1.94 7.36
CA GLY A 369 29.92 -2.74 7.43
C GLY A 369 30.84 -2.65 6.19
N PRO A 370 31.99 -3.34 6.19
CA PRO A 370 33.08 -3.15 5.23
C PRO A 370 32.76 -3.57 3.76
N ARG A 371 31.58 -4.15 3.50
CA ARG A 371 31.15 -4.61 2.17
C ARG A 371 29.97 -3.81 1.59
N GLY A 372 29.67 -2.62 2.14
CA GLY A 372 28.54 -1.78 1.75
C GLY A 372 27.46 -1.72 2.83
N PRO A 373 26.31 -1.08 2.56
CA PRO A 373 25.25 -0.95 3.54
C PRO A 373 24.69 -2.32 3.97
N TRP A 374 24.30 -2.41 5.23
CA TRP A 374 23.64 -3.59 5.79
C TRP A 374 22.16 -3.30 5.96
N ALA A 375 21.35 -4.35 5.85
CA ALA A 375 19.93 -4.31 6.12
C ALA A 375 19.58 -5.39 7.15
N LEU A 376 18.59 -5.07 7.97
CA LEU A 376 17.92 -6.03 8.83
C LEU A 376 16.76 -6.64 8.04
N LEU A 377 16.83 -7.95 7.85
CA LEU A 377 15.76 -8.75 7.24
C LEU A 377 14.92 -9.37 8.36
N LYS A 378 13.60 -9.14 8.33
CA LYS A 378 12.62 -9.72 9.27
C LYS A 378 11.53 -10.48 8.55
N ARG A 379 11.02 -11.55 9.16
CA ARG A 379 9.95 -12.38 8.61
C ARG A 379 8.73 -12.26 9.51
N ARG A 380 7.78 -11.43 9.08
CA ARG A 380 6.60 -11.10 9.88
C ARG A 380 5.46 -12.13 9.75
N ARG A 381 5.64 -13.23 9.01
CA ARG A 381 4.70 -14.37 9.05
C ARG A 381 4.79 -15.07 10.41
N ARG A 382 3.70 -15.00 11.18
CA ARG A 382 3.45 -15.93 12.29
C ARG A 382 3.12 -17.28 11.66
N ARG A 383 3.98 -18.30 11.79
CA ARG A 383 3.51 -19.67 11.54
C ARG A 383 2.34 -19.90 12.49
N LEU A 384 1.17 -20.21 11.96
CA LEU A 384 0.15 -20.87 12.76
C LEU A 384 0.80 -22.13 13.36
N PRO A 385 0.58 -22.45 14.65
CA PRO A 385 1.08 -23.70 15.20
C PRO A 385 0.58 -24.84 14.33
N GLU A 386 1.51 -25.72 13.90
CA GLU A 386 1.17 -26.97 13.23
C GLU A 386 0.03 -27.62 14.01
N PRO A 387 -1.06 -28.07 13.35
CA PRO A 387 -2.06 -28.86 14.04
C PRO A 387 -1.32 -30.05 14.63
N THR A 388 -1.21 -30.08 15.97
CA THR A 388 -0.70 -31.22 16.70
C THR A 388 -1.48 -32.42 16.19
N GLY A 389 -0.80 -33.30 15.45
CA GLY A 389 -1.40 -34.51 14.94
C GLY A 389 -2.06 -35.23 16.10
N THR A 390 -3.37 -35.34 16.04
CA THR A 390 -4.12 -36.21 16.96
C THR A 390 -3.62 -37.65 16.73
N PRO A 391 -3.29 -38.38 17.80
CA PRO A 391 -2.62 -39.69 17.73
C PRO A 391 -3.43 -40.77 17.00
#